data_AF-A0A415KTA4-F1
#
_entry.id   AF-A0A415KTA4-F1
#
_cell.length_a   1.000
_cell.length_b   1.000
_cell.length_c   1.000
_cell.angle_alpha   90.00
_cell.angle_beta   90.00
_cell.angle_gamma   90.00
#
_symmetry.space_group_name_H-M   'P 1'
#
loop_
_entity.id
_entity.type
_entity.pdbx_description
1 polymer ?
#
loop_
_entity_poly.entity_id
_entity_poly.type
_entity_poly.pdbx_seq_one_letter_code
_entity_poly.pdbx_strand_id
1 'polypeptide(L)' 'MSQQKKFSKSRKPKLPRKRKKACIKAQGRASYYSTVNLAKVEGEWPCKFWVNSTVEIKPVMINGAVALIPTPAQYW' A
#
# COMPACT_ATOMS: atom_id res chain seq x y z
N MET A 1 33.31 -14.93 -1.70
CA MET A 1 32.94 -13.51 -1.53
C MET A 1 31.42 -13.38 -1.64
N SER A 2 30.72 -13.55 -0.52
CA SER A 2 29.26 -13.40 -0.46
C SER A 2 28.93 -11.93 -0.74
N GLN A 3 28.21 -11.65 -1.83
CA GLN A 3 27.77 -10.29 -2.13
C GLN A 3 26.81 -9.85 -1.02
N GLN A 4 27.31 -9.08 -0.05
CA GLN A 4 26.47 -8.37 0.89
C GLN A 4 25.55 -7.46 0.08
N LYS A 5 24.29 -7.85 -0.07
CA LYS A 5 23.22 -7.00 -0.57
C LYS A 5 23.30 -5.70 0.22
N LYS A 6 23.77 -4.63 -0.43
CA LYS A 6 23.74 -3.29 0.14
C LYS A 6 22.30 -3.01 0.53
N PHE A 7 21.96 -3.05 1.81
CA PHE A 7 20.70 -2.54 2.32
C PHE A 7 20.72 -1.04 2.07
N SER A 8 20.30 -0.62 0.87
CA SER A 8 20.02 0.78 0.57
C SER A 8 19.08 1.25 1.67
N LYS A 9 19.47 2.30 2.43
CA LYS A 9 18.66 2.91 3.50
C LYS A 9 17.18 2.68 3.24
N SER A 10 16.56 1.81 4.04
CA SER A 10 15.14 1.42 3.90
C SER A 10 14.35 2.70 3.65
N ARG A 11 13.92 2.89 2.40
CA ARG A 11 13.16 4.07 2.02
C ARG A 11 11.84 3.91 2.78
N LYS A 12 11.55 4.83 3.70
CA LYS A 12 10.36 4.72 4.54
C LYS A 12 9.11 4.74 3.63
N PRO A 13 8.14 3.82 3.81
CA PRO A 13 6.88 3.87 3.07
C PRO A 13 6.19 5.19 3.38
N LYS A 14 6.14 6.08 2.37
CA LYS A 14 5.53 7.40 2.48
C LYS A 14 5.21 7.97 1.11
N LEU A 15 4.18 8.81 1.07
CA LEU A 15 3.90 9.67 -0.09
C LEU A 15 4.74 10.96 -0.04
N PRO A 16 5.03 11.57 -1.21
CA PRO A 16 5.52 12.95 -1.28
C PRO A 16 4.60 13.92 -0.53
N ARG A 17 5.16 15.01 0.03
CA ARG A 17 4.42 15.93 0.92
C ARG A 17 3.09 16.44 0.34
N LYS A 18 3.07 16.82 -0.94
CA LYS A 18 1.84 17.30 -1.62
C LYS A 18 0.77 16.19 -1.69
N ARG A 19 1.14 14.99 -2.17
CA ARG A 19 0.23 13.83 -2.27
C ARG A 19 -0.24 13.35 -0.89
N LYS A 20 0.64 13.31 0.12
CA LYS A 20 0.27 13.00 1.52
C LYS A 20 -0.83 13.92 2.03
N LYS A 21 -0.71 15.24 1.83
CA LYS A 21 -1.73 16.20 2.27
C LYS A 21 -3.07 15.94 1.57
N ALA A 22 -3.06 15.67 0.26
CA ALA A 22 -4.28 15.35 -0.49
C ALA A 22 -4.91 14.03 -0.02
N CYS A 23 -4.11 12.98 0.18
CA CYS A 23 -4.54 11.70 0.71
C CYS A 23 -5.21 11.83 2.08
N ILE A 24 -4.55 12.51 3.02
CA ILE A 24 -5.11 12.75 4.36
C ILE A 24 -6.39 13.59 4.30
N LYS A 25 -6.46 14.57 3.39
CA LYS A 25 -7.68 15.38 3.21
C LYS A 25 -8.85 14.54 2.70
N ALA A 26 -8.60 13.59 1.81
CA ALA A 26 -9.66 12.79 1.20
C ALA A 26 -10.06 11.54 2.00
N GLN A 27 -9.12 10.89 2.69
CA GLN A 27 -9.35 9.60 3.36
C GLN A 27 -9.10 9.63 4.87
N GLY A 28 -8.64 10.76 5.40
CA GLY A 28 -8.32 10.92 6.81
C GLY A 28 -6.90 10.48 7.18
N ARG A 29 -6.50 10.94 8.37
CA ARG A 29 -5.16 10.71 8.91
C ARG A 29 -4.94 9.25 9.29
N ALA A 30 -5.95 8.60 9.87
CA ALA A 30 -5.88 7.21 10.30
C ALA A 30 -5.56 6.27 9.12
N SER A 31 -6.32 6.37 8.02
CA SER A 31 -6.10 5.58 6.80
C SER A 31 -4.64 5.63 6.33
N TYR A 32 -4.09 6.84 6.17
CA TYR A 32 -2.70 7.04 5.74
C TYR A 32 -1.68 6.32 6.64
N TYR A 33 -1.79 6.48 7.96
CA TYR A 33 -0.80 5.91 8.89
C TYR A 33 -0.97 4.40 9.06
N SER A 34 -2.20 3.88 8.96
CA SER A 34 -2.45 2.44 8.91
C SER A 34 -1.77 1.80 7.69
N THR A 35 -1.91 2.38 6.49
CA THR A 35 -1.22 1.90 5.28
C THR A 35 0.30 1.94 5.45
N VAL A 36 0.85 3.03 5.99
CA VAL A 36 2.31 3.13 6.25
C VAL A 36 2.79 2.06 7.23
N ASN A 37 2.03 1.78 8.28
CA ASN A 37 2.41 0.79 9.28
C ASN A 37 2.28 -0.62 8.73
N LEU A 38 1.20 -0.92 8.00
CA LEU A 38 1.01 -2.21 7.35
C LEU A 38 2.15 -2.50 6.35
N ALA A 39 2.52 -1.53 5.51
CA ALA A 39 3.63 -1.70 4.58
C ALA A 39 4.99 -1.91 5.26
N LYS A 40 5.19 -1.41 6.49
CA LYS A 40 6.40 -1.73 7.27
C LYS A 40 6.41 -3.17 7.78
N VAL A 41 5.25 -3.71 8.13
CA VAL A 41 5.10 -5.08 8.63
C VAL A 41 5.22 -6.08 7.48
N GLU A 42 4.50 -5.84 6.39
CA GLU A 42 4.51 -6.69 5.18
C GLU A 42 5.81 -6.56 4.36
N GLY A 43 6.61 -5.52 4.60
CA GLY A 43 7.79 -5.22 3.81
C GLY A 43 7.48 -4.77 2.37
N GLU A 44 6.25 -4.31 2.11
CA GLU A 44 5.81 -3.87 0.79
C GLU A 44 6.64 -2.68 0.29
N TRP A 45 7.36 -2.87 -0.82
CA TRP A 45 8.14 -1.82 -1.47
C TRP A 45 8.05 -1.88 -3.00
N PRO A 46 7.60 -0.80 -3.68
CA PRO A 46 7.08 0.46 -3.13
C PRO A 46 5.68 0.30 -2.51
N CYS A 47 5.44 0.96 -1.37
CA CYS A 47 4.14 0.96 -0.70
C CYS A 47 3.05 1.61 -1.56
N LYS A 48 1.94 0.88 -1.78
CA LYS A 48 0.79 1.34 -2.57
C LYS A 48 -0.27 1.96 -1.66
N PHE A 49 -0.50 3.26 -1.83
CA PHE A 49 -1.55 3.97 -1.10
C PHE A 49 -2.86 3.92 -1.88
N TRP A 50 -3.81 3.09 -1.45
CA TRP A 50 -5.04 2.87 -2.21
C TRP A 50 -5.95 4.09 -2.17
N VAL A 51 -6.63 4.37 -3.28
CA VAL A 51 -7.76 5.30 -3.26
C VAL A 51 -9.02 4.54 -2.82
N ASN A 52 -9.37 4.62 -1.53
CA ASN A 52 -10.47 3.86 -0.90
C ASN A 52 -11.79 3.92 -1.67
N SER A 53 -12.15 5.07 -2.26
CA SER A 53 -13.38 5.22 -3.05
C SER A 53 -13.37 4.45 -4.38
N THR A 54 -12.22 3.91 -4.79
CA THR A 54 -12.04 3.13 -6.01
C THR A 54 -11.81 1.65 -5.73
N VAL A 55 -11.94 1.23 -4.47
CA VAL A 55 -11.79 -0.17 -4.09
C VAL A 55 -13.09 -0.90 -4.42
N GLU A 56 -12.99 -1.86 -5.33
CA GLU A 56 -14.08 -2.74 -5.72
C GLU A 56 -13.80 -4.14 -5.18
N ILE A 57 -14.85 -4.85 -4.73
CA ILE A 57 -14.73 -6.25 -4.34
C ILE A 57 -14.82 -7.09 -5.61
N LYS A 58 -13.74 -7.77 -5.98
CA LYS A 58 -13.68 -8.62 -7.18
C LYS A 58 -13.57 -10.09 -6.77
N PRO A 59 -14.35 -10.99 -7.39
CA PRO A 59 -14.17 -12.42 -7.21
C PRO A 59 -12.89 -12.86 -7.93
N VAL A 60 -12.02 -13.56 -7.22
CA VAL A 60 -10.77 -14.12 -7.73
C VAL A 60 -10.70 -15.58 -7.35
N MET A 61 -10.36 -16.44 -8.29
CA MET A 61 -10.12 -17.86 -8.04
C MET A 61 -8.73 -18.04 -7.42
N ILE A 62 -8.67 -18.54 -6.19
CA ILE A 62 -7.43 -18.92 -5.50
C ILE A 62 -7.54 -20.39 -5.12
N ASN A 63 -6.65 -21.23 -5.64
CA ASN A 63 -6.58 -22.67 -5.37
C ASN A 63 -7.92 -23.41 -5.54
N GLY A 64 -8.69 -23.05 -6.57
CA GLY A 64 -9.99 -23.68 -6.85
C GLY A 64 -11.18 -23.13 -6.04
N ALA A 65 -10.95 -22.21 -5.10
CA ALA A 65 -12.00 -21.52 -4.34
C ALA A 65 -12.16 -20.07 -4.81
N VAL A 66 -13.41 -19.58 -4.82
CA VAL A 66 -13.71 -18.15 -5.07
C VAL A 66 -13.42 -17.36 -3.80
N ALA A 67 -12.50 -16.41 -3.88
CA ALA A 67 -12.23 -15.43 -2.84
C ALA A 67 -12.68 -14.03 -3.31
N LEU A 68 -13.33 -13.28 -2.42
CA LEU A 68 -13.69 -11.89 -2.68
C LEU A 68 -12.54 -10.99 -2.21
N ILE A 69 -11.83 -10.37 -3.16
CA ILE A 69 -10.64 -9.57 -2.87
C ILE A 69 -10.92 -8.09 -3.11
N PRO A 70 -10.73 -7.22 -2.11
CA PRO A 70 -10.79 -5.78 -2.31
C PRO A 70 -9.64 -5.35 -3.24
N THR A 71 -9.99 -4.81 -4.40
CA THR A 71 -9.05 -4.44 -5.45
C THR A 71 -9.19 -2.94 -5.74
N PRO A 72 -8.19 -2.10 -5.43
CA PRO A 72 -8.21 -0.68 -5.78
C PRO A 72 -8.01 -0.47 -7.30
N ALA A 73 -8.78 0.43 -7.90
CA ALA A 73 -8.53 0.88 -9.28
C ALA A 73 -7.52 2.03 -9.35
N GLN A 74 -7.31 2.78 -8.26
CA GLN A 74 -6.41 3.94 -8.22
C GLN A 74 -5.54 4.00 -6.96
N TYR A 75 -4.43 4.74 -7.07
CA TYR A 75 -3.46 5.06 -6.01
C TYR A 75 -3.12 6.57 -6.11
N TRP A 76 -3.02 7.39 -5.06
CA TRP A 76 -1.94 7.41 -4.05
C TRP A 76 -0.56 7.79 -4.62
#